data_AF-A0A2S9FL88-F1
#
_entry.id   AF-A0A2S9FL88-F1
#
_cell.length_a   1.000
_cell.length_b   1.000
_cell.length_c   1.000
_cell.angle_alpha   90.00
_cell.angle_beta   90.00
_cell.angle_gamma   90.00
#
_symmetry.space_group_name_H-M   'P 1'
#
loop_
_entity.id
_entity.type
_entity.pdbx_description
1 polymer ?
#
loop_
_entity_poly.entity_id
_entity_poly.type
_entity_poly.pdbx_seq_one_letter_code
_entity_poly.pdbx_strand_id
1 'polypeptide(L)'
;RRSAARARNRTSDRALPRFTQEVDGVRRIVEEPPLITRLPDDEAEALAEALDDYLPTLSTHWRRVMGGYTLLDVAHKVVGVGSVGLRAYVALLEGSSPEDVVFLQLKQARRSVLARYVHGESAWHAHQGQRVVEYQQALQTVSDPLLGWTTVHGRQYYV
;
A
#
# COMPACT_ATOMS: atom_id res chain seq x y z
N ARG A 1 26.95 10.56 -5.43
CA ARG A 1 26.90 11.44 -4.22
C ARG A 1 25.69 12.38 -4.21
N ARG A 2 25.38 13.13 -5.29
CA ARG A 2 24.16 13.95 -5.39
C ARG A 2 22.84 13.15 -5.35
N SER A 3 22.79 11.97 -5.96
CA SER A 3 21.58 11.12 -5.97
C SER A 3 21.22 10.56 -4.59
N ALA A 4 22.21 10.15 -3.79
CA ALA A 4 22.01 9.71 -2.40
C ALA A 4 21.59 10.85 -1.47
N ALA A 5 22.14 12.07 -1.66
CA ALA A 5 21.70 13.25 -0.93
C ALA A 5 20.28 13.70 -1.34
N ARG A 6 19.91 13.55 -2.61
CA ARG A 6 18.55 13.83 -3.12
C ARG A 6 17.55 12.77 -2.67
N ALA A 7 17.97 11.51 -2.56
CA ALA A 7 17.17 10.43 -1.98
C ALA A 7 16.91 10.68 -0.49
N ARG A 8 17.93 11.12 0.28
CA ARG A 8 17.78 11.58 1.67
C ARG A 8 16.91 12.83 1.86
N ASN A 9 16.77 13.67 0.83
CA ASN A 9 15.82 14.80 0.83
C ASN A 9 14.40 14.37 0.42
N ARG A 10 14.20 13.09 0.08
CA ARG A 10 12.95 12.49 -0.39
C ARG A 10 12.57 11.26 0.47
N THR A 11 13.18 11.09 1.64
CA THR A 11 12.84 10.05 2.61
C THR A 11 11.55 10.41 3.34
N SER A 12 10.82 9.39 3.77
CA SER A 12 9.60 9.46 4.58
C SER A 12 9.76 10.38 5.79
N ASP A 13 10.95 10.46 6.41
CA ASP A 13 11.23 11.26 7.62
C ASP A 13 10.84 12.74 7.57
N ARG A 14 10.98 13.40 6.41
CA ARG A 14 10.53 14.81 6.25
C ARG A 14 9.11 14.94 5.71
N ALA A 15 8.56 13.86 5.18
CA ALA A 15 7.19 13.76 4.70
C ALA A 15 6.21 13.43 5.83
N LEU A 16 6.64 12.66 6.83
CA LEU A 16 5.85 12.20 7.98
C LEU A 16 5.08 13.33 8.70
N PRO A 17 5.71 14.48 9.05
CA PRO A 17 4.99 15.58 9.69
C PRO A 17 3.98 16.30 8.77
N ARG A 18 4.08 16.12 7.44
CA ARG A 18 3.14 16.74 6.49
C ARG A 18 1.93 15.86 6.20
N PHE A 19 2.03 14.56 6.44
CA PHE A 19 0.98 13.59 6.12
C PHE A 19 0.23 13.10 7.34
N THR A 20 0.68 13.45 8.54
CA THR A 20 0.04 13.04 9.79
C THR A 20 -0.22 14.21 10.73
N GLN A 21 -1.25 14.06 11.55
CA GLN A 21 -1.64 14.97 12.62
C GLN A 21 -1.97 14.16 13.87
N GLU A 22 -1.89 14.77 15.04
CA GLU A 22 -2.34 14.14 16.28
C GLU A 22 -3.79 14.54 16.57
N VAL A 23 -4.65 13.55 16.83
CA VAL A 23 -6.06 13.74 17.21
C VAL A 23 -6.33 12.86 18.41
N ASP A 24 -6.70 13.47 19.54
CA ASP A 24 -6.96 12.79 20.81
C ASP A 24 -5.79 11.89 21.28
N GLY A 25 -4.56 12.34 21.05
CA GLY A 25 -3.34 11.59 21.41
C GLY A 25 -3.00 10.44 20.46
N VAL A 26 -3.76 10.25 19.38
CA VAL A 26 -3.51 9.23 18.36
C VAL A 26 -3.06 9.89 17.07
N ARG A 27 -1.98 9.39 16.47
CA ARG A 27 -1.52 9.87 15.17
C ARG A 27 -2.44 9.38 14.06
N ARG A 28 -2.86 10.30 13.20
CA ARG A 28 -3.80 10.08 12.10
C ARG A 28 -3.29 10.71 10.82
N ILE A 29 -3.77 10.23 9.67
CA ILE A 29 -3.47 10.79 8.36
C ILE A 29 -4.22 12.13 8.22
N VAL A 30 -3.54 13.14 7.68
CA VAL A 30 -4.15 14.44 7.39
C VAL A 30 -5.16 14.28 6.24
N GLU A 31 -6.38 14.75 6.44
CA GLU A 31 -7.38 14.82 5.38
C GLU A 31 -7.09 15.97 4.41
N GLU A 32 -7.22 15.71 3.12
CA GLU A 32 -7.09 16.69 2.05
C GLU A 32 -8.13 16.41 0.96
N PRO A 33 -9.43 16.69 1.19
CA PRO A 33 -10.47 16.35 0.21
C PRO A 33 -10.30 17.11 -1.11
N PRO A 34 -10.50 16.46 -2.28
CA PRO A 34 -10.91 15.06 -2.47
C PRO A 34 -9.74 14.07 -2.55
N LEU A 35 -8.50 14.51 -2.33
CA LEU A 35 -7.28 13.72 -2.53
C LEU A 35 -7.05 12.67 -1.44
N ILE A 36 -7.25 13.02 -0.18
CA ILE A 36 -7.16 12.12 0.97
C ILE A 36 -8.40 12.30 1.81
N THR A 37 -9.18 11.23 1.99
CA THR A 37 -10.45 11.28 2.72
C THR A 37 -10.55 10.13 3.69
N ARG A 38 -11.21 10.36 4.83
CA ARG A 38 -11.53 9.28 5.77
C ARG A 38 -12.41 8.21 5.15
N LEU A 39 -12.28 7.02 5.73
CA LEU A 39 -13.08 5.86 5.39
C LEU A 39 -14.21 5.69 6.41
N PRO A 40 -15.35 5.13 5.99
CA PRO A 40 -16.28 4.50 6.92
C PRO A 40 -15.59 3.42 7.77
N ASP A 41 -16.06 3.22 9.00
CA ASP A 41 -15.44 2.28 9.95
C ASP A 41 -15.40 0.84 9.41
N ASP A 42 -16.46 0.39 8.73
CA ASP A 42 -16.54 -0.95 8.13
C ASP A 42 -15.50 -1.16 7.02
N GLU A 43 -15.24 -0.13 6.21
CA GLU A 43 -14.21 -0.19 5.17
C GLU A 43 -12.80 -0.11 5.77
N ALA A 44 -12.63 0.59 6.89
CA ALA A 44 -11.36 0.64 7.63
C ALA A 44 -11.04 -0.70 8.30
N GLU A 45 -12.01 -1.35 8.94
CA GLU A 45 -11.89 -2.68 9.54
C GLU A 45 -11.52 -3.73 8.49
N ALA A 46 -12.21 -3.73 7.35
CA ALA A 46 -11.90 -4.66 6.26
C ALA A 46 -10.49 -4.47 5.68
N LEU A 47 -9.95 -3.24 5.70
CA LEU A 47 -8.57 -2.98 5.30
C LEU A 47 -7.56 -3.48 6.35
N ALA A 48 -7.90 -3.39 7.64
CA ALA A 48 -7.06 -3.93 8.70
C ALA A 48 -6.93 -5.46 8.56
N GLU A 49 -8.05 -6.17 8.39
CA GLU A 49 -8.06 -7.62 8.15
C GLU A 49 -7.27 -7.98 6.87
N ALA A 50 -7.46 -7.21 5.81
CA ALA A 50 -6.73 -7.44 4.56
C ALA A 50 -5.21 -7.22 4.71
N LEU A 51 -4.77 -6.33 5.61
CA LEU A 51 -3.34 -6.16 5.88
C LEU A 51 -2.75 -7.38 6.60
N ASP A 52 -3.51 -8.06 7.45
CA ASP A 52 -3.09 -9.34 8.04
C ASP A 52 -2.92 -10.42 6.96
N ASP A 53 -3.83 -10.49 5.98
CA ASP A 53 -3.76 -11.40 4.83
C ASP A 53 -2.59 -11.06 3.87
N TYR A 54 -2.14 -9.81 3.86
CA TYR A 54 -0.99 -9.36 3.09
C TYR A 54 0.33 -9.87 3.67
N LEU A 55 0.48 -9.93 5.00
CA LEU A 55 1.75 -10.28 5.65
C LEU A 55 2.34 -11.64 5.19
N PRO A 56 1.55 -12.72 5.00
CA PRO A 56 2.02 -13.98 4.44
C PRO A 56 2.57 -13.90 3.01
N THR A 57 2.23 -12.86 2.25
CA THR A 57 2.71 -12.69 0.86
C THR A 57 4.14 -12.13 0.79
N LEU A 58 4.63 -11.57 1.90
CA LEU A 58 5.99 -11.07 2.01
C LEU A 58 7.01 -12.19 2.19
N SER A 59 8.26 -11.92 1.81
CA SER A 59 9.36 -12.80 2.18
C SER A 59 9.53 -12.85 3.71
N THR A 60 9.96 -14.00 4.22
CA THR A 60 9.92 -14.33 5.65
C THR A 60 10.55 -13.28 6.56
N HIS A 61 11.66 -12.66 6.16
CA HIS A 61 12.31 -11.63 6.97
C HIS A 61 11.51 -10.32 6.99
N TRP A 62 10.91 -9.91 5.87
CA TRP A 62 10.05 -8.72 5.83
C TRP A 62 8.73 -8.94 6.56
N ARG A 63 8.14 -10.14 6.48
CA ARG A 63 6.99 -10.51 7.32
C ARG A 63 7.28 -10.32 8.81
N ARG A 64 8.46 -10.74 9.27
CA ARG A 64 8.87 -10.58 10.68
C ARG A 64 9.06 -9.12 11.06
N VAL A 65 9.64 -8.31 10.19
CA VAL A 65 9.79 -6.86 10.40
C VAL A 65 8.41 -6.21 10.50
N MET A 66 7.55 -6.44 9.50
CA MET A 66 6.22 -5.84 9.46
C MET A 66 5.30 -6.32 10.58
N GLY A 67 5.50 -7.52 11.12
CA GLY A 67 4.76 -8.01 12.29
C GLY A 67 5.04 -7.25 13.59
N GLY A 68 6.05 -6.38 13.62
CA GLY A 68 6.31 -5.46 14.74
C GLY A 68 5.61 -4.10 14.61
N TYR A 69 4.88 -3.84 13.52
CA TYR A 69 4.18 -2.59 13.28
C TYR A 69 2.70 -2.72 13.59
N THR A 70 2.14 -1.68 14.20
CA THR A 70 0.72 -1.55 14.53
C THR A 70 0.05 -0.58 13.56
N LEU A 71 -1.11 -0.96 13.01
CA LEU A 71 -1.92 -0.07 12.19
C LEU A 71 -2.55 1.04 13.06
N LEU A 72 -2.30 2.30 12.72
CA LEU A 72 -2.86 3.46 13.42
C LEU A 72 -4.04 4.09 12.70
N ASP A 73 -3.96 4.20 11.37
CA ASP A 73 -4.99 4.87 10.58
C ASP A 73 -4.96 4.42 9.11
N VAL A 74 -6.11 4.52 8.44
CA VAL A 74 -6.27 4.24 7.02
C VAL A 74 -7.11 5.34 6.37
N ALA A 75 -6.74 5.72 5.15
CA ALA A 75 -7.47 6.71 4.37
C ALA A 75 -7.58 6.31 2.91
N HIS A 76 -8.68 6.72 2.27
CA HIS A 76 -8.78 6.67 0.82
C HIS A 76 -7.87 7.73 0.22
N LYS A 77 -7.16 7.36 -0.85
CA LYS A 77 -6.24 8.25 -1.56
C LYS A 77 -6.56 8.26 -3.04
N VAL A 78 -6.98 9.39 -3.57
CA VAL A 78 -7.09 9.58 -5.01
C VAL A 78 -5.69 9.63 -5.60
N VAL A 79 -5.44 8.71 -6.53
CA VAL A 79 -4.23 8.69 -7.35
C VAL A 79 -4.53 9.36 -8.70
N GLY A 80 -3.51 9.90 -9.36
CA GLY A 80 -3.65 10.78 -10.53
C GLY A 80 -4.52 10.24 -11.69
N VAL A 81 -4.67 11.05 -12.74
CA VAL A 81 -5.68 10.87 -13.81
C VAL A 81 -5.71 9.49 -14.51
N GLY A 82 -4.62 8.72 -14.48
CA GLY A 82 -4.56 7.38 -15.08
C GLY A 82 -5.30 6.28 -14.32
N SER A 83 -5.77 6.55 -13.11
CA SER A 83 -6.42 5.56 -12.22
C SER A 83 -7.84 5.97 -11.80
N VAL A 84 -8.47 6.90 -12.55
CA VAL A 84 -9.86 7.33 -12.29
C VAL A 84 -10.77 6.09 -12.31
N GLY A 85 -11.45 5.82 -11.19
CA GLY A 85 -12.34 4.67 -11.00
C GLY A 85 -11.68 3.43 -10.35
N LEU A 86 -10.40 3.49 -10.01
CA LEU A 86 -9.72 2.48 -9.19
C LEU A 86 -9.56 2.96 -7.76
N ARG A 87 -9.75 2.05 -6.80
CA ARG A 87 -9.55 2.35 -5.39
C ARG A 87 -8.07 2.35 -5.04
N ALA A 88 -7.66 3.34 -4.27
CA ALA A 88 -6.36 3.32 -3.62
C ALA A 88 -6.50 3.82 -2.18
N TYR A 89 -5.74 3.20 -1.30
CA TYR A 89 -5.72 3.51 0.13
C TYR A 89 -4.29 3.73 0.59
N VAL A 90 -4.15 4.43 1.70
CA VAL A 90 -2.91 4.57 2.44
C VAL A 90 -3.14 4.10 3.87
N ALA A 91 -2.25 3.25 4.36
CA ALA A 91 -2.23 2.79 5.75
C ALA A 91 -1.02 3.40 6.46
N LEU A 92 -1.24 3.92 7.66
CA LEU A 92 -0.23 4.46 8.56
C LEU A 92 0.04 3.41 9.64
N LEU A 93 1.28 2.94 9.72
CA LEU A 93 1.71 1.98 10.73
C LEU A 93 2.85 2.53 11.59
N GLU A 94 2.84 2.21 12.87
CA GLU A 94 3.85 2.60 13.85
C GLU A 94 4.53 1.38 14.44
N GLY A 95 5.86 1.41 14.52
CA GLY A 95 6.69 0.34 15.04
C GLY A 95 7.03 0.56 16.52
N SER A 96 8.32 0.46 16.82
CA SER A 96 8.80 0.43 18.21
C SER A 96 8.87 1.80 18.90
N SER A 97 8.78 2.89 18.15
CA SER A 97 8.72 4.25 18.67
C SER A 97 7.81 5.13 17.81
N PRO A 98 7.35 6.29 18.32
CA PRO A 98 6.54 7.24 17.55
C PRO A 98 7.23 7.79 16.29
N GLU A 99 8.53 7.61 16.10
CA GLU A 99 9.28 8.02 14.92
C GLU A 99 9.46 6.88 13.92
N ASP A 100 9.25 5.64 14.34
CA ASP A 100 9.36 4.43 13.53
C ASP A 100 8.04 4.20 12.78
N VAL A 101 7.90 4.83 11.62
CA VAL A 101 6.63 4.85 10.87
C VAL A 101 6.79 4.29 9.46
N VAL A 102 5.83 3.46 9.06
CA VAL A 102 5.69 2.93 7.71
C VAL A 102 4.35 3.37 7.12
N PHE A 103 4.39 3.81 5.86
CA PHE A 103 3.19 3.98 5.06
C PHE A 103 3.11 2.86 4.02
N LEU A 104 1.99 2.13 4.00
CA LEU A 104 1.67 1.18 2.94
C LEU A 104 0.64 1.78 1.99
N GLN A 105 0.75 1.48 0.70
CA GLN A 105 -0.23 1.91 -0.30
C GLN A 105 -0.92 0.71 -0.93
N LEU A 106 -2.21 0.56 -0.68
CA LEU A 106 -3.00 -0.48 -1.32
C LEU A 106 -3.59 0.08 -2.60
N LYS A 107 -3.32 -0.56 -3.74
CA LYS A 107 -3.82 -0.14 -5.05
C LYS A 107 -4.58 -1.27 -5.71
N GLN A 108 -5.81 -0.97 -6.13
CA GLN A 108 -6.66 -1.96 -6.76
C GLN A 108 -6.02 -2.49 -8.04
N ALA A 109 -5.86 -3.81 -8.12
CA ALA A 109 -5.42 -4.52 -9.31
C ALA A 109 -6.63 -5.11 -10.03
N ARG A 110 -6.75 -4.81 -11.32
CA ARG A 110 -7.70 -5.46 -12.22
C ARG A 110 -6.97 -6.36 -13.21
N ARG A 111 -7.75 -7.18 -13.91
CA ARG A 111 -7.25 -7.95 -15.05
C ARG A 111 -6.53 -7.01 -16.01
N SER A 112 -5.31 -7.38 -16.41
CA SER A 112 -4.55 -6.63 -17.41
C SER A 112 -5.39 -6.46 -18.68
N VAL A 113 -5.41 -5.27 -19.28
CA VAL A 113 -6.09 -5.06 -20.57
C VAL A 113 -5.45 -5.85 -21.71
N LEU A 114 -4.15 -6.19 -21.57
CA LEU A 114 -3.42 -7.01 -22.53
C LEU A 114 -3.67 -8.52 -22.35
N ALA A 115 -4.17 -8.93 -21.18
CA ALA A 115 -4.41 -10.33 -20.82
C ALA A 115 -5.15 -11.09 -21.93
N ARG A 116 -6.25 -10.50 -22.40
CA ARG A 116 -7.14 -11.09 -23.42
C ARG A 116 -6.44 -11.36 -24.76
N TYR A 117 -5.37 -10.65 -25.06
CA TYR A 117 -4.63 -10.78 -26.32
C TYR A 117 -3.41 -11.70 -26.21
N VAL A 118 -2.92 -11.94 -24.99
CA VAL A 118 -1.73 -12.78 -24.74
C VAL A 118 -2.11 -14.19 -24.32
N HIS A 119 -3.10 -14.32 -23.43
CA HIS A 119 -3.47 -15.61 -22.81
C HIS A 119 -5.00 -15.85 -22.83
N GLY A 120 -5.72 -15.11 -23.68
CA GLY A 120 -7.16 -15.26 -23.88
C GLY A 120 -7.98 -15.07 -22.60
N GLU A 121 -9.04 -15.85 -22.45
CA GLU A 121 -9.92 -15.81 -21.27
C GLU A 121 -9.35 -16.52 -20.04
N SER A 122 -8.32 -17.34 -20.19
CA SER A 122 -7.65 -18.01 -19.07
C SER A 122 -6.90 -16.99 -18.19
N ALA A 123 -7.15 -17.05 -16.88
CA ALA A 123 -6.41 -16.27 -15.91
C ALA A 123 -5.15 -17.05 -15.49
N TRP A 124 -3.98 -16.61 -15.96
CA TRP A 124 -2.69 -17.21 -15.53
C TRP A 124 -2.47 -17.04 -14.02
N HIS A 125 -2.85 -15.87 -13.48
CA HIS A 125 -2.72 -15.58 -12.06
C HIS A 125 -4.10 -15.62 -11.41
N ALA A 126 -4.22 -16.35 -10.30
CA ALA A 126 -5.43 -16.38 -9.48
C ALA A 126 -5.72 -15.00 -8.86
N HIS A 127 -4.68 -14.22 -8.58
CA HIS A 127 -4.77 -12.90 -7.98
C HIS A 127 -4.08 -11.83 -8.85
N GLN A 128 -4.78 -10.77 -9.22
CA GLN A 128 -4.27 -9.69 -10.05
C GLN A 128 -3.27 -8.80 -9.30
N GLY A 129 -3.37 -8.71 -7.96
CA GLY A 129 -2.34 -8.08 -7.14
C GLY A 129 -1.02 -8.86 -7.20
N GLN A 130 -1.08 -10.19 -7.13
CA GLN A 130 0.09 -11.07 -7.24
C GLN A 130 0.77 -10.88 -8.60
N ARG A 131 -0.02 -10.86 -9.69
CA ARG A 131 0.50 -10.58 -11.04
C ARG A 131 1.29 -9.28 -11.11
N VAL A 132 0.81 -8.21 -10.47
CA VAL A 132 1.49 -6.91 -10.47
C VAL A 132 2.82 -7.01 -9.71
N VAL A 133 2.81 -7.63 -8.53
CA VAL A 133 4.01 -7.83 -7.70
C VAL A 133 5.06 -8.65 -8.43
N GLU A 134 4.70 -9.82 -8.96
CA GLU A 134 5.64 -10.71 -9.65
C GLU A 134 6.27 -10.05 -10.88
N TYR A 135 5.47 -9.31 -11.67
CA TYR A 135 6.01 -8.57 -12.81
C TYR A 135 6.92 -7.40 -12.41
N GLN A 136 6.62 -6.69 -11.31
CA GLN A 136 7.53 -5.67 -10.81
C GLN A 136 8.86 -6.31 -10.36
N GLN A 137 8.79 -7.39 -9.59
CA GLN A 137 9.96 -8.14 -9.13
C GLN A 137 10.81 -8.69 -10.30
N ALA A 138 10.17 -9.19 -11.35
CA ALA A 138 10.87 -9.73 -12.52
C ALA A 138 11.52 -8.65 -13.40
N LEU A 139 10.88 -7.48 -13.53
CA LEU A 139 11.33 -6.41 -14.44
C LEU A 139 12.30 -5.42 -13.79
N GLN A 140 12.18 -5.21 -12.48
CA GLN A 140 12.96 -4.20 -11.77
C GLN A 140 14.20 -4.85 -11.14
N THR A 141 15.38 -4.30 -11.44
CA THR A 141 16.65 -4.76 -10.83
C THR A 141 16.61 -4.73 -9.30
N VAL A 142 15.89 -3.76 -8.73
CA VAL A 142 15.59 -3.67 -7.29
C VAL A 142 14.13 -3.26 -7.18
N SER A 143 13.33 -4.11 -6.54
CA SER A 143 11.92 -3.84 -6.23
C SER A 143 11.77 -3.42 -4.77
N ASP A 144 10.61 -2.84 -4.43
CA ASP A 144 10.28 -2.57 -3.05
C ASP A 144 10.21 -3.90 -2.25
N PRO A 145 10.94 -4.02 -1.13
CA PRO A 145 10.93 -5.22 -0.30
C PRO A 145 9.56 -5.62 0.26
N LEU A 146 8.65 -4.65 0.37
CA LEU A 146 7.33 -4.81 0.96
C LEU A 146 6.23 -5.06 -0.08
N LEU A 147 6.60 -5.32 -1.35
CA LEU A 147 5.62 -5.70 -2.36
C LEU A 147 4.90 -6.98 -1.97
N GLY A 148 3.58 -6.89 -1.87
CA GLY A 148 2.69 -7.99 -1.58
C GLY A 148 1.29 -7.75 -2.12
N TRP A 149 0.34 -8.59 -1.76
CA TRP A 149 -1.02 -8.47 -2.26
C TRP A 149 -2.04 -8.93 -1.23
N THR A 150 -3.27 -8.44 -1.38
CA THR A 150 -4.39 -8.83 -0.52
C THR A 150 -5.72 -8.62 -1.22
N THR A 151 -6.81 -9.09 -0.61
CA THR A 151 -8.18 -8.89 -1.09
C THR A 151 -9.01 -8.13 -0.05
N VAL A 152 -9.73 -7.10 -0.49
CA VAL A 152 -10.69 -6.35 0.35
C VAL A 152 -12.06 -6.42 -0.34
N HIS A 153 -13.07 -6.96 0.34
CA HIS A 153 -14.43 -7.14 -0.20
C HIS A 153 -14.47 -7.73 -1.63
N GLY A 154 -13.71 -8.79 -1.86
CA GLY A 154 -13.61 -9.46 -3.17
C GLY A 154 -12.86 -8.69 -4.25
N ARG A 155 -12.28 -7.52 -3.93
CA ARG A 155 -11.42 -6.76 -4.84
C ARG A 155 -9.96 -7.03 -4.52
N GLN A 156 -9.16 -7.22 -5.56
CA GLN A 156 -7.76 -7.61 -5.44
C GLN A 156 -6.88 -6.37 -5.43
N TYR A 157 -5.92 -6.31 -4.51
CA TYR A 157 -5.00 -5.19 -4.34
C TYR A 157 -3.56 -5.70 -4.37
N TYR A 158 -2.66 -4.86 -4.85
CA TYR A 158 -1.24 -4.96 -4.51
C TYR A 158 -0.92 -3.87 -3.49
N VAL A 159 0.03 -4.18 -2.62
CA VAL A 159 0.55 -3.31 -1.57
C VAL A 159 1.98 -2.92 -1.95
#